data_AF-A0A0A9WE21-F1
#
_entry.id   AF-A0A0A9WE21-F1
#
_cell.length_a   1.000
_cell.length_b   1.000
_cell.length_c   1.000
_cell.angle_alpha   90.00
_cell.angle_beta   90.00
_cell.angle_gamma   90.00
#
_symmetry.space_group_name_H-M   'P 1'
#
loop_
_entity.id
_entity.type
_entity.pdbx_description
1 polymer ?
#
loop_
_entity_poly.entity_id
_entity_poly.type
_entity_poly.pdbx_seq_one_letter_code
_entity_poly.pdbx_strand_id
1 'polypeptide(L)'
;EEKCQFTLPEIFKGYTGYIPSDKTLKTRLEKKYGDNIIVTPKDGGKPTIICFRNTGYKIIEQSWYDARKNDEQEERLRIVKAAASIIREDIRSQNYDLDTYPEIENFLGDINKPVPDSLQLLLKTIVQQPKKVHPEQDKLVTKITAIAHAILSATRPQSFIPKPT
;
A
#
# COMPACT_ATOMS: atom_id res chain seq x y z
N GLU A 1 7.97 12.90 -8.12
CA GLU A 1 7.90 12.52 -6.69
C GLU A 1 6.92 13.46 -5.99
N GLU A 2 5.84 12.92 -5.41
CA GLU A 2 4.84 13.75 -4.72
C GLU A 2 5.28 14.00 -3.28
N LYS A 3 5.87 15.18 -3.04
CA LYS A 3 6.33 15.59 -1.70
C LYS A 3 5.11 15.83 -0.80
N CYS A 4 4.87 14.93 0.16
CA CYS A 4 3.71 14.98 1.08
C CYS A 4 4.02 15.63 2.45
N GLN A 5 5.25 16.15 2.61
CA GLN A 5 5.74 16.76 3.84
C GLN A 5 6.29 18.15 3.55
N PHE A 6 5.89 19.12 4.35
CA PHE A 6 6.28 20.51 4.20
C PHE A 6 6.67 21.10 5.55
N THR A 7 7.73 21.89 5.55
CA THR A 7 8.11 22.69 6.72
C THR A 7 7.40 24.04 6.68
N LEU A 8 7.14 24.66 7.84
CA LEU A 8 6.54 26.00 7.89
C LEU A 8 7.29 27.04 7.01
N PRO A 9 8.64 27.09 7.01
CA PRO A 9 9.38 28.00 6.13
C PRO A 9 9.13 27.75 4.63
N GLU A 10 8.97 26.49 4.21
CA GLU A 10 8.64 26.17 2.82
C GLU A 10 7.24 26.66 2.43
N ILE A 11 6.27 26.55 3.35
CA ILE A 11 4.91 27.05 3.13
C ILE A 11 4.92 28.58 3.00
N PHE A 12 5.72 29.28 3.81
CA PHE A 12 5.82 30.74 3.75
C PHE A 12 6.47 31.26 2.46
N LYS A 13 7.36 30.49 1.81
CA LYS A 13 7.98 30.89 0.53
C LYS A 13 6.96 31.15 -0.58
N GLY A 14 5.76 30.55 -0.51
CA GLY A 14 4.70 30.72 -1.51
C GLY A 14 3.71 31.85 -1.22
N TYR A 15 3.85 32.58 -0.11
CA TYR A 15 2.94 33.69 0.21
C TYR A 15 3.31 34.96 -0.56
N THR A 16 2.40 35.45 -1.39
CA THR A 16 2.47 36.77 -2.02
C THR A 16 1.62 37.76 -1.23
N GLY A 17 2.14 38.24 -0.09
CA GLY A 17 1.44 39.23 0.75
C GLY A 17 1.81 39.17 2.24
N TYR A 18 0.84 39.50 3.10
CA TYR A 18 1.04 39.48 4.56
C TYR A 18 1.32 38.06 5.07
N ILE A 19 2.50 37.87 5.67
CA ILE A 19 2.96 36.60 6.23
C ILE A 19 2.28 36.41 7.60
N PRO A 20 1.36 35.44 7.76
CA PRO A 20 0.71 35.20 9.05
C PRO A 20 1.68 34.55 10.04
N SER A 21 1.40 34.71 11.35
CA SER A 21 2.18 34.02 12.39
C SER A 21 2.03 32.49 12.30
N ASP A 22 3.05 31.75 12.75
CA ASP A 22 3.04 30.28 12.81
C ASP A 22 1.79 29.71 13.49
N LYS A 23 1.33 30.36 14.58
CA LYS A 23 0.12 29.97 15.30
C LYS A 23 -1.12 30.16 14.43
N THR A 24 -1.23 31.30 13.75
CA THR A 24 -2.35 31.59 12.86
C THR A 24 -2.39 30.64 11.66
N LEU A 25 -1.22 30.32 11.10
CA LEU A 25 -1.09 29.37 10.00
C LEU A 25 -1.50 27.96 10.45
N LYS A 26 -1.02 27.51 11.61
CA LYS A 26 -1.40 26.21 12.19
C LYS A 26 -2.91 26.11 12.38
N THR A 27 -3.54 27.09 13.03
CA THR A 27 -4.99 27.10 13.25
C THR A 27 -5.78 27.09 11.94
N ARG A 28 -5.32 27.81 10.91
CA ARG A 28 -5.96 27.81 9.58
C ARG A 28 -5.81 26.46 8.88
N LEU A 29 -4.66 25.81 8.99
CA LEU A 29 -4.41 24.50 8.41
C LEU A 29 -5.22 23.40 9.11
N GLU A 30 -5.27 23.44 10.45
CA GLU A 30 -6.12 22.54 11.24
C GLU A 30 -7.61 22.77 10.92
N LYS A 31 -8.06 24.02 10.77
CA LYS A 31 -9.44 24.32 10.38
C LYS A 31 -9.78 23.84 8.97
N LYS A 32 -8.86 23.94 8.03
CA LYS A 32 -9.09 23.59 6.61
C LYS A 32 -8.97 22.09 6.35
N TYR A 33 -8.02 21.43 6.99
CA TYR A 33 -7.67 20.03 6.70
C TYR A 33 -8.00 19.06 7.84
N GLY A 34 -8.25 19.54 9.07
CA GLY A 34 -8.66 18.73 10.21
C GLY A 34 -7.73 17.55 10.47
N ASP A 35 -8.31 16.37 10.62
CA ASP A 35 -7.59 15.11 10.87
C ASP A 35 -6.76 14.60 9.68
N ASN A 36 -6.82 15.27 8.52
CA ASN A 36 -6.05 14.91 7.34
C ASN A 36 -4.61 15.46 7.36
N ILE A 37 -4.20 16.17 8.42
CA ILE A 37 -2.82 16.62 8.61
C ILE A 37 -2.28 16.15 9.96
N ILE A 38 -0.98 15.84 9.98
CA ILE A 38 -0.18 15.65 11.19
C ILE A 38 0.75 16.85 11.28
N VAL A 39 0.66 17.56 12.40
CA VAL A 39 1.58 18.65 12.73
C VAL A 39 2.58 18.13 13.76
N THR A 40 3.84 17.97 13.35
CA THR A 40 4.93 17.63 14.24
C THR A 40 5.56 18.93 14.76
N PRO A 41 5.45 19.23 16.06
CA PRO A 41 5.96 20.48 16.63
C PRO A 41 7.49 20.56 16.55
N LYS A 42 8.01 21.80 16.61
CA LYS A 42 9.44 22.09 16.71
C LYS A 42 10.04 21.39 17.94
N ASP A 43 11.04 20.54 17.72
CA ASP A 43 11.83 19.91 18.77
C ASP A 43 13.32 19.96 18.42
N GLY A 44 14.17 20.24 19.40
CA GLY A 44 15.64 20.19 19.26
C GLY A 44 16.25 20.92 18.06
N GLY A 45 15.71 22.09 17.68
CA GLY A 45 16.20 22.89 16.55
C GLY A 45 15.63 22.54 15.16
N LYS A 46 14.77 21.52 15.05
CA LYS A 46 14.12 21.14 13.78
C LYS A 46 12.86 21.97 13.52
N PRO A 47 12.61 22.44 12.28
CA PRO A 47 11.42 23.23 11.98
C PRO A 47 10.15 22.39 12.15
N THR A 48 9.03 23.04 12.52
CA THR A 48 7.71 22.39 12.55
C THR A 48 7.38 21.80 11.18
N ILE A 49 7.03 20.52 11.16
CA ILE A 49 6.72 19.76 9.94
C ILE A 49 5.21 19.52 9.88
N ILE A 50 4.63 19.78 8.71
CA ILE A 50 3.24 19.47 8.39
C ILE A 50 3.25 18.34 7.36
N CYS A 51 2.69 17.20 7.76
CA CYS A 51 2.57 16.02 6.92
C CYS A 51 1.09 15.78 6.62
N PHE A 52 0.74 15.58 5.36
CA PHE A 52 -0.60 15.18 5.00
C PHE A 52 -0.81 13.69 5.31
N ARG A 53 -1.84 13.36 6.11
CA ARG A 53 -2.34 11.99 6.26
C ARG A 53 -3.02 11.59 4.96
N ASN A 54 -2.23 11.07 4.03
CA ASN A 54 -2.72 10.36 2.83
C ASN A 54 -3.67 11.15 1.91
N THR A 55 -3.72 12.49 1.95
CA THR A 55 -4.61 13.29 1.06
C THR A 55 -4.14 13.38 -0.39
N GLY A 56 -2.99 12.82 -0.75
CA GLY A 56 -2.70 12.50 -2.16
C GLY A 56 -3.82 11.66 -2.76
N TYR A 57 -4.39 10.72 -1.98
CA TYR A 57 -5.56 9.95 -2.42
C TYR A 57 -6.80 10.82 -2.59
N LYS A 58 -7.19 11.65 -1.61
CA LYS A 58 -8.47 12.40 -1.66
C LYS A 58 -8.53 13.48 -2.75
N ILE A 59 -7.42 14.16 -3.04
CA ILE A 59 -7.40 15.22 -4.08
C ILE A 59 -7.41 14.58 -5.47
N ILE A 60 -6.67 13.47 -5.66
CA ILE A 60 -6.78 12.67 -6.88
C ILE A 60 -8.19 12.08 -6.98
N GLU A 61 -8.75 11.57 -5.89
CA GLU A 61 -10.04 10.91 -5.81
C GLU A 61 -11.21 11.86 -6.13
N GLN A 62 -11.22 13.11 -5.66
CA GLN A 62 -12.24 14.09 -6.04
C GLN A 62 -12.18 14.46 -7.53
N SER A 63 -10.98 14.75 -8.06
CA SER A 63 -10.80 14.98 -9.51
C SER A 63 -11.16 13.75 -10.36
N TRP A 64 -11.05 12.57 -9.77
CA TRP A 64 -11.33 11.28 -10.39
C TRP A 64 -12.81 10.86 -10.27
N TYR A 65 -13.52 11.28 -9.23
CA TYR A 65 -14.99 11.15 -9.14
C TYR A 65 -15.69 12.08 -10.15
N ASP A 66 -15.13 13.27 -10.40
CA ASP A 66 -15.66 14.20 -11.41
C ASP A 66 -15.46 13.69 -12.85
N ALA A 67 -14.45 12.84 -13.09
CA ALA A 67 -14.20 12.19 -14.39
C ALA A 67 -15.05 10.92 -14.63
N ARG A 68 -15.67 10.37 -13.57
CA ARG A 68 -16.16 8.98 -13.51
C ARG A 68 -17.49 8.69 -14.23
N LYS A 69 -18.01 9.61 -15.06
CA LYS A 69 -19.36 9.44 -15.64
C LYS A 69 -19.42 8.72 -16.99
N ASN A 70 -18.32 8.47 -17.69
CA ASN A 70 -18.41 8.19 -19.14
C ASN A 70 -17.94 6.83 -19.66
N ASP A 71 -17.26 5.95 -18.90
CA ASP A 71 -16.79 4.67 -19.47
C ASP A 71 -16.86 3.47 -18.51
N GLU A 72 -17.55 2.42 -18.94
CA GLU A 72 -17.69 1.12 -18.24
C GLU A 72 -16.33 0.40 -18.12
N GLN A 73 -15.43 0.59 -19.08
CA GLN A 73 -14.09 -0.01 -19.06
C GLN A 73 -13.24 0.56 -17.92
N GLU A 74 -13.28 1.88 -17.72
CA GLU A 74 -12.55 2.55 -16.65
C GLU A 74 -13.05 2.13 -15.27
N GLU A 75 -14.36 1.95 -15.12
CA GLU A 75 -14.96 1.48 -13.86
C GLU A 75 -14.51 0.05 -13.53
N ARG A 76 -14.42 -0.83 -14.52
CA ARG A 76 -13.85 -2.18 -14.32
C ARG A 76 -12.39 -2.13 -13.89
N LEU A 77 -11.57 -1.29 -14.53
CA LEU A 77 -10.17 -1.10 -14.14
C LEU A 77 -10.03 -0.52 -12.73
N ARG A 78 -10.93 0.39 -12.34
CA ARG A 78 -10.99 0.91 -10.97
C ARG A 78 -11.24 -0.20 -9.95
N ILE A 79 -12.20 -1.09 -10.19
CA ILE A 79 -12.51 -2.21 -9.29
C ILE A 79 -11.29 -3.12 -9.15
N VAL A 80 -10.62 -3.45 -10.27
CA VAL A 80 -9.38 -4.23 -10.25
C VAL A 80 -8.29 -3.54 -9.44
N LYS A 81 -8.12 -2.21 -9.60
CA LYS A 81 -7.14 -1.44 -8.84
C LYS A 81 -7.45 -1.43 -7.33
N ALA A 82 -8.73 -1.34 -6.96
CA ALA A 82 -9.16 -1.42 -5.56
C ALA A 82 -8.87 -2.81 -4.97
N ALA A 83 -9.23 -3.88 -5.69
CA ALA A 83 -8.93 -5.26 -5.28
C ALA A 83 -7.42 -5.50 -5.15
N ALA A 84 -6.60 -4.97 -6.07
CA ALA A 84 -5.15 -5.07 -6.01
C ALA A 84 -4.57 -4.35 -4.79
N SER A 85 -5.13 -3.20 -4.38
CA SER A 85 -4.72 -2.50 -3.17
C SER A 85 -5.01 -3.32 -1.90
N ILE A 86 -6.18 -3.95 -1.81
CA ILE A 86 -6.55 -4.84 -0.69
C ILE A 86 -5.57 -6.00 -0.58
N ILE A 87 -5.33 -6.71 -1.69
CA ILE A 87 -4.39 -7.85 -1.72
C ILE A 87 -2.99 -7.42 -1.31
N ARG A 88 -2.54 -6.24 -1.78
CA ARG A 88 -1.23 -5.70 -1.41
C ARG A 88 -1.14 -5.35 0.08
N GLU A 89 -2.22 -4.87 0.68
CA GLU A 89 -2.28 -4.59 2.12
C GLU A 89 -2.29 -5.88 2.95
N ASP A 90 -2.99 -6.92 2.49
CA ASP A 90 -2.98 -8.23 3.15
C ASP A 90 -1.59 -8.87 3.13
N ILE A 91 -0.88 -8.80 2.00
CA ILE A 91 0.52 -9.24 1.88
C ILE A 91 1.44 -8.49 2.87
N ARG A 92 1.19 -7.20 3.07
CA ARG A 92 1.97 -6.37 4.00
C ARG A 92 1.59 -6.60 5.46
N SER A 93 0.37 -6.99 5.74
CA SER A 93 -0.14 -7.21 7.10
C SER A 93 0.18 -8.61 7.62
N GLN A 94 0.54 -9.54 6.73
CA GLN A 94 1.08 -10.84 7.10
C GLN A 94 2.38 -10.69 7.90
N ASN A 95 2.38 -11.30 9.08
CA ASN A 95 3.54 -11.40 9.96
C ASN A 95 4.33 -12.65 9.57
N TYR A 96 5.48 -12.44 8.94
CA TYR A 96 6.44 -13.50 8.67
C TYR A 96 7.43 -13.56 9.83
N ASP A 97 7.66 -14.75 10.35
CA ASP A 97 8.79 -14.98 11.24
C ASP A 97 10.09 -14.85 10.41
N LEU A 98 10.86 -13.79 10.71
CA LEU A 98 12.14 -13.50 10.06
C LEU A 98 13.33 -13.93 10.93
N ASP A 99 13.06 -14.36 12.17
CA ASP A 99 14.08 -14.67 13.16
C ASP A 99 14.41 -16.17 13.20
N THR A 100 13.51 -17.01 12.68
CA THR A 100 13.71 -18.47 12.62
C THR A 100 13.81 -18.95 11.17
N TYR A 101 14.98 -19.45 10.77
CA TYR A 101 15.11 -20.18 9.51
C TYR A 101 14.45 -21.55 9.68
N PRO A 102 13.46 -21.93 8.85
CA PRO A 102 12.81 -23.22 9.00
C PRO A 102 13.80 -24.35 8.71
N GLU A 103 13.76 -25.40 9.52
CA GLU A 103 14.53 -26.63 9.30
C GLU A 103 14.23 -27.20 7.90
N ILE A 104 15.25 -27.79 7.26
CA ILE A 104 15.20 -28.26 5.86
C ILE A 104 14.01 -29.21 5.61
N GLU A 105 13.63 -30.00 6.63
CA GLU A 105 12.49 -30.92 6.58
C GLU A 105 11.12 -30.19 6.58
N ASN A 106 11.05 -29.01 7.20
CA ASN A 106 9.85 -28.17 7.29
C ASN A 106 9.77 -27.10 6.19
N PHE A 107 10.87 -26.84 5.47
CA PHE A 107 10.92 -25.90 4.36
C PHE A 107 9.91 -26.22 3.24
N LEU A 108 9.65 -27.51 3.02
CA LEU A 108 8.71 -27.99 1.99
C LEU A 108 7.28 -28.19 2.51
N GLY A 109 7.08 -28.20 3.84
CA GLY A 109 5.80 -28.58 4.45
C GLY A 109 4.74 -27.48 4.44
N ASP A 110 5.15 -26.22 4.62
CA ASP A 110 4.22 -25.11 4.88
C ASP A 110 4.38 -23.92 3.92
N ILE A 111 4.63 -24.23 2.65
CA ILE A 111 4.83 -23.25 1.57
C ILE A 111 3.59 -22.33 1.42
N ASN A 112 2.39 -22.79 1.78
CA ASN A 112 1.16 -22.00 1.65
C ASN A 112 0.80 -21.13 2.88
N LYS A 113 1.33 -21.42 4.08
CA LYS A 113 1.14 -20.57 5.28
C LYS A 113 1.51 -19.10 5.06
N PRO A 114 2.61 -18.77 4.35
CA PRO A 114 2.96 -17.38 4.13
C PRO A 114 2.08 -16.66 3.09
N VAL A 115 1.18 -17.35 2.38
CA VAL A 115 0.39 -16.73 1.31
C VAL A 115 -0.95 -16.25 1.86
N PRO A 116 -1.28 -14.94 1.79
CA PRO A 116 -2.58 -14.44 2.24
C PRO A 116 -3.75 -15.09 1.48
N ASP A 117 -4.86 -15.32 2.18
CA ASP A 117 -6.07 -15.95 1.61
C ASP A 117 -6.63 -15.18 0.41
N SER A 118 -6.53 -13.85 0.43
CA SER A 118 -6.97 -12.99 -0.68
C SER A 118 -6.16 -13.20 -1.96
N LEU A 119 -4.85 -13.43 -1.85
CA LEU A 119 -3.99 -13.78 -2.98
C LEU A 119 -4.28 -15.20 -3.48
N GLN A 120 -4.49 -16.15 -2.57
CA GLN A 120 -4.89 -17.51 -2.95
C GLN A 120 -6.22 -17.53 -3.70
N LEU A 121 -7.21 -16.77 -3.21
CA LEU A 121 -8.53 -16.64 -3.84
C LEU A 121 -8.42 -16.04 -5.24
N LEU A 122 -7.62 -14.97 -5.42
CA LEU A 122 -7.38 -14.37 -6.73
C LEU A 122 -6.77 -15.39 -7.69
N LEU A 123 -5.67 -16.05 -7.30
CA LEU A 123 -4.97 -16.98 -8.18
C LEU A 123 -5.83 -18.20 -8.52
N LYS A 124 -6.59 -18.73 -7.55
CA LYS A 124 -7.59 -19.78 -7.83
C LYS A 124 -8.64 -19.29 -8.81
N THR A 125 -9.16 -18.07 -8.66
CA THR A 125 -10.19 -17.51 -9.55
C THR A 125 -9.67 -17.26 -10.97
N ILE A 126 -8.42 -16.83 -11.12
CA ILE A 126 -7.79 -16.62 -12.44
C ILE A 126 -7.53 -17.95 -13.14
N VAL A 127 -7.06 -18.95 -12.39
CA VAL A 127 -6.55 -20.22 -12.95
C VAL A 127 -7.65 -21.28 -13.08
N GLN A 128 -8.64 -21.30 -12.19
CA GLN A 128 -9.76 -22.23 -12.25
C GLN A 128 -10.81 -21.73 -13.26
N GLN A 129 -10.87 -22.39 -14.41
CA GLN A 129 -11.99 -22.22 -15.33
C GLN A 129 -13.23 -22.95 -14.79
N PRO A 130 -14.44 -22.39 -14.94
CA PRO A 130 -15.65 -22.85 -14.25
C PRO A 130 -16.16 -24.27 -14.58
N LYS A 131 -15.47 -25.05 -15.43
CA LYS A 131 -16.00 -26.33 -15.95
C LYS A 131 -15.02 -27.50 -16.10
N LYS A 132 -13.77 -27.42 -15.63
CA LYS A 132 -12.82 -28.53 -15.79
C LYS A 132 -12.22 -28.96 -14.46
N VAL A 133 -12.73 -30.08 -13.93
CA VAL A 133 -11.97 -30.89 -12.97
C VAL A 133 -10.77 -31.43 -13.75
N HIS A 134 -9.64 -30.75 -13.65
CA HIS A 134 -8.43 -31.16 -14.34
C HIS A 134 -7.86 -32.41 -13.66
N PRO A 135 -7.45 -33.44 -14.43
CA PRO A 135 -6.78 -34.63 -13.88
C PRO A 135 -5.39 -34.34 -13.29
N GLU A 136 -4.89 -33.11 -13.36
CA GLU A 136 -3.59 -32.65 -12.85
C GLU A 136 -3.72 -31.52 -11.82
N GLN A 137 -4.62 -31.66 -10.84
CA GLN A 137 -4.82 -30.65 -9.79
C GLN A 137 -3.53 -30.34 -9.01
N ASP A 138 -2.72 -31.34 -8.69
CA ASP A 138 -1.49 -31.14 -7.91
C ASP A 138 -0.47 -30.26 -8.63
N LYS A 139 -0.27 -30.49 -9.94
CA LYS A 139 0.64 -29.67 -10.76
C LYS A 139 0.14 -28.22 -10.86
N LEU A 140 -1.18 -28.02 -10.85
CA LEU A 140 -1.80 -26.70 -10.88
C LEU A 140 -1.59 -25.95 -9.56
N VAL A 141 -1.74 -26.65 -8.43
CA VAL A 141 -1.48 -26.10 -7.10
C VAL A 141 -0.02 -25.66 -7.01
N THR A 142 0.94 -26.48 -7.45
CA THR A 142 2.36 -26.10 -7.45
C THR A 142 2.62 -24.83 -8.26
N LYS A 143 1.99 -24.69 -9.42
CA LYS A 143 2.10 -23.47 -10.25
C LYS A 143 1.52 -22.24 -9.56
N ILE A 144 0.33 -22.39 -8.96
CA ILE A 144 -0.32 -21.31 -8.20
C ILE A 144 0.57 -20.87 -7.04
N THR A 145 1.11 -21.81 -6.28
CA THR A 145 2.03 -21.55 -5.17
C THR A 145 3.30 -20.84 -5.65
N ALA A 146 3.94 -21.31 -6.74
CA ALA A 146 5.12 -20.65 -7.30
C ALA A 146 4.85 -19.19 -7.72
N ILE A 147 3.70 -18.92 -8.35
CA ILE A 147 3.29 -17.56 -8.72
C ILE A 147 3.04 -16.71 -7.47
N ALA A 148 2.39 -17.27 -6.45
CA ALA A 148 2.16 -16.57 -5.20
C ALA A 148 3.48 -16.13 -4.55
N HIS A 149 4.48 -17.01 -4.49
CA HIS A 149 5.80 -16.68 -3.97
C HIS A 149 6.54 -15.65 -4.80
N ALA A 150 6.42 -15.68 -6.13
CA ALA A 150 6.99 -14.66 -7.00
C ALA A 150 6.36 -13.28 -6.76
N ILE A 151 5.05 -13.22 -6.50
CA ILE A 151 4.36 -11.98 -6.16
C ILE A 151 4.77 -11.49 -4.77
N LEU A 152 4.87 -12.39 -3.79
CA LEU A 152 5.31 -12.06 -2.43
C LEU A 152 6.73 -11.48 -2.44
N SER A 153 7.67 -12.11 -3.15
CA SER A 153 9.05 -11.64 -3.25
C SER A 153 9.14 -10.28 -3.96
N ALA A 154 8.34 -10.05 -5.00
CA ALA A 154 8.30 -8.77 -5.72
C ALA A 154 7.67 -7.63 -4.90
N THR A 155 6.65 -7.93 -4.09
CA THR A 155 5.94 -6.93 -3.27
C THR A 155 6.66 -6.63 -1.95
N ARG A 156 7.48 -7.55 -1.45
CA ARG A 156 8.27 -7.45 -0.23
C ARG A 156 9.70 -8.01 -0.44
N PRO A 157 10.59 -7.25 -1.10
CA PRO A 157 11.95 -7.72 -1.40
C PRO A 157 12.85 -7.92 -0.17
N GLN A 158 12.51 -7.36 1.01
CA GLN A 158 13.37 -7.41 2.22
C GLN A 158 12.93 -8.41 3.29
N SER A 159 11.81 -9.13 3.11
CA SER A 159 11.38 -10.21 4.02
C SER A 159 12.09 -11.54 3.75
N PHE A 160 12.95 -11.60 2.73
CA PHE A 160 13.53 -12.83 2.20
C PHE A 160 15.05 -12.71 1.94
N ILE A 161 15.70 -11.67 2.48
CA ILE A 161 17.16 -11.53 2.41
C ILE A 161 17.72 -12.04 3.75
N PRO A 162 18.41 -13.19 3.77
CA PRO A 162 19.05 -13.68 4.97
C PRO A 162 20.11 -12.66 5.42
N LYS A 163 20.15 -12.36 6.72
CA LYS A 163 21.27 -11.61 7.30
C LYS A 163 22.55 -12.43 7.07
N PRO A 164 23.59 -11.87 6.44
CA PRO A 164 24.89 -12.53 6.44
C PRO A 164 25.39 -12.59 7.88
N THR A 165 25.58 -13.82 8.39
CA THR A 165 26.36 -14.10 9.60
C THR A 165 27.83 -13.79 9.38
#